data_AF-A0A094AHY8-F1
#
_entry.id   AF-A0A094AHY8-F1
#
_cell.length_a   1.000
_cell.length_b   1.000
_cell.length_c   1.000
_cell.angle_alpha   90.00
_cell.angle_beta   90.00
_cell.angle_gamma   90.00
#
_symmetry.space_group_name_H-M   'P 1'
#
loop_
_entity.id
_entity.type
_entity.pdbx_description
1 polymer ?
#
loop_
_entity_poly.entity_id
_entity_poly.type
_entity_poly.pdbx_seq_one_letter_code
_entity_poly.pdbx_strand_id
1 'polypeptide(L)'
;MADSPANVAVMDNSGQGPLRVSGFGGTSLYHELSMKDRFADNLCGWLQDPGLTVPEMAMLQLMSNLTDRDNWHTDILSDEIAAKWRDEVFAENSNIPKESMRRISARAWDWCLAELRDKASRFEGAQFVRLMDAGAAACKSDTLVSESLRVALRDDIAPLLQESKARQDHDPNQVLLELVDPMLFPLIYGKSLVLMDGGQVDLLKCFGSCGSGELAPPEPDKCEDALQVQTSIEKGHQLTFHHHTKEIGFYRWSATFQMLPCEVQFGESGTDVQIKSYINNLHPVRYKALYGGIEKLISAAIKPWNECLVKGEKARWPIRIRTFGLTWEPQYPHSIINALKRDYGTEAFKDAMRDAESFLRLPDRGSNEPAELPEEWDKSVYDTAYHLDRNWPNKYELQYPEPGVSFSYDDWKLGRNTAHIREKKTWPGDAATPPVLDQP
;
A
#
# COMPACT_ATOMS: atom_id res chain seq x y z
N MET A 1 -23.93 19.48 10.42
CA MET A 1 -23.71 20.94 10.34
C MET A 1 -22.50 21.11 9.46
N ALA A 2 -22.71 21.69 8.28
CA ALA A 2 -21.63 21.93 7.32
C ALA A 2 -20.85 23.15 7.83
N ASP A 3 -19.59 22.94 8.21
CA ASP A 3 -18.70 24.05 8.47
C ASP A 3 -18.46 24.82 7.18
N SER A 4 -18.65 26.12 7.27
CA SER A 4 -18.49 27.10 6.21
C SER A 4 -17.04 27.09 5.69
N PRO A 5 -16.76 27.26 4.38
CA PRO A 5 -15.41 27.26 3.80
C PRO A 5 -14.63 28.57 4.07
N ALA A 6 -14.81 29.17 5.26
CA ALA A 6 -14.13 30.39 5.67
C ALA A 6 -12.97 30.05 6.61
N ASN A 7 -11.75 30.36 6.18
CA ASN A 7 -10.46 30.23 6.87
C ASN A 7 -9.94 28.79 7.07
N VAL A 8 -9.41 28.19 5.99
CA VAL A 8 -8.25 27.30 6.18
C VAL A 8 -7.13 28.19 6.71
N ALA A 9 -6.78 28.06 7.99
CA ALA A 9 -5.60 28.72 8.53
C ALA A 9 -4.39 28.19 7.76
N VAL A 10 -3.78 29.04 6.92
CA VAL A 10 -2.59 28.68 6.16
C VAL A 10 -1.47 28.44 7.17
N MET A 11 -0.96 27.21 7.21
CA MET A 11 0.23 26.89 8.00
C MET A 11 1.42 27.70 7.44
N ASP A 12 2.19 28.30 8.32
CA ASP A 12 3.35 29.13 8.00
C ASP A 12 4.45 28.93 9.03
N ASN A 13 5.57 28.35 8.59
CA ASN A 13 6.81 28.17 9.34
C ASN A 13 7.97 28.98 8.71
N SER A 14 7.68 29.96 7.86
CA SER A 14 8.69 30.74 7.13
C SER A 14 9.54 31.65 8.02
N GLY A 15 9.12 31.92 9.25
CA GLY A 15 9.77 32.86 10.15
C GLY A 15 9.62 34.33 9.76
N GLN A 16 8.83 34.67 8.73
CA GLN A 16 8.52 36.07 8.36
C GLN A 16 7.35 36.66 9.16
N GLY A 17 6.79 35.89 10.08
CA GLY A 17 5.72 36.28 10.98
C GLY A 17 5.52 35.21 12.05
N PRO A 18 4.43 35.29 12.84
CA PRO A 18 4.16 34.34 13.89
C PRO A 18 4.12 32.90 13.39
N LEU A 19 4.70 31.98 14.16
CA LEU A 19 4.72 30.55 13.86
C LEU A 19 3.30 29.99 13.84
N ARG A 20 2.87 29.43 12.70
CA ARG A 20 1.55 28.84 12.49
C ARG A 20 1.69 27.42 11.97
N VAL A 21 1.85 26.47 12.87
CA VAL A 21 1.83 25.03 12.58
C VAL A 21 1.03 24.32 13.66
N SER A 22 0.67 23.06 13.48
CA SER A 22 -0.09 22.30 14.49
C SER A 22 0.58 22.39 15.88
N GLY A 23 -0.16 22.84 16.89
CA GLY A 23 0.34 23.10 18.26
C GLY A 23 0.83 24.54 18.50
N PHE A 24 0.83 25.42 17.49
CA PHE A 24 1.37 26.77 17.58
C PHE A 24 0.52 27.81 16.84
N GLY A 25 0.64 29.08 17.24
CA GLY A 25 -0.03 30.20 16.55
C GLY A 25 -1.55 30.15 16.52
N GLY A 26 -2.17 29.51 17.52
CA GLY A 26 -3.62 29.28 17.57
C GLY A 26 -4.11 28.09 16.73
N THR A 27 -3.20 27.34 16.10
CA THR A 27 -3.53 26.11 15.36
C THR A 27 -3.51 24.94 16.33
N SER A 28 -4.60 24.18 16.43
CA SER A 28 -4.67 23.01 17.31
C SER A 28 -3.61 21.97 16.91
N LEU A 29 -2.99 21.28 17.89
CA LEU A 29 -2.15 20.11 17.66
C LEU A 29 -2.80 19.07 16.74
N TYR A 30 -4.11 18.89 16.88
CA TYR A 30 -4.91 17.91 16.14
C TYR A 30 -5.42 18.45 14.79
N HIS A 31 -4.95 19.62 14.37
CA HIS A 31 -5.33 20.18 13.08
C HIS A 31 -4.66 19.39 11.95
N GLU A 32 -5.50 18.78 11.11
CA GLU A 32 -5.09 18.15 9.86
C GLU A 32 -5.60 18.98 8.67
N LEU A 33 -4.79 19.07 7.62
CA LEU A 33 -5.25 19.58 6.33
C LEU A 33 -6.38 18.70 5.78
N SER A 34 -7.28 19.29 5.00
CA SER A 34 -8.32 18.52 4.30
C SER A 34 -7.67 17.48 3.37
N MET A 35 -8.33 16.35 3.13
CA MET A 35 -7.80 15.31 2.22
C MET A 35 -7.43 15.85 0.84
N LYS A 36 -8.13 16.89 0.36
CA LYS A 36 -7.85 17.55 -0.93
C LYS A 36 -6.56 18.36 -0.93
N ASP A 37 -6.11 18.82 0.24
CA ASP A 37 -4.98 19.72 0.40
C ASP A 37 -3.69 19.02 0.85
N ARG A 38 -3.76 17.72 1.18
CA ARG A 38 -2.61 16.91 1.60
C ARG A 38 -2.37 15.68 0.73
N PHE A 39 -1.17 15.12 0.83
CA PHE A 39 -0.91 13.79 0.30
C PHE A 39 -1.67 12.74 1.13
N ALA A 40 -2.09 11.67 0.46
CA ALA A 40 -2.70 10.52 1.10
C ALA A 40 -1.70 9.87 2.05
N ASP A 41 -2.18 9.46 3.22
CA ASP A 41 -1.43 8.69 4.20
C ASP A 41 -2.16 7.37 4.50
N ASN A 42 -1.53 6.51 5.30
CA ASN A 42 -2.05 5.21 5.70
C ASN A 42 -3.07 5.26 6.85
N LEU A 43 -3.40 6.43 7.41
CA LEU A 43 -4.26 6.59 8.59
C LEU A 43 -5.67 7.06 8.25
N CYS A 44 -5.79 8.03 7.35
CA CYS A 44 -7.06 8.70 7.00
C CYS A 44 -7.18 9.09 5.53
N GLY A 45 -6.17 8.77 4.73
CA GLY A 45 -6.17 9.06 3.31
C GLY A 45 -6.96 8.06 2.47
N TRP A 46 -6.61 8.08 1.18
CA TRP A 46 -7.13 7.16 0.19
C TRP A 46 -6.80 5.69 0.54
N LEU A 47 -7.79 4.81 0.36
CA LEU A 47 -7.63 3.35 0.43
C LEU A 47 -7.95 2.73 -0.93
N GLN A 48 -7.19 1.70 -1.30
CA GLN A 48 -7.50 0.87 -2.47
C GLN A 48 -8.81 0.10 -2.27
N ASP A 49 -9.89 0.61 -2.84
CA ASP A 49 -11.19 -0.05 -2.89
C ASP A 49 -11.74 -0.07 -4.34
N PRO A 50 -12.00 -1.26 -4.92
CA PRO A 50 -11.78 -2.59 -4.35
C PRO A 50 -10.29 -2.92 -4.19
N GLY A 51 -10.00 -3.81 -3.24
CA GLY A 51 -8.65 -4.33 -3.02
C GLY A 51 -8.09 -5.08 -4.23
N LEU A 52 -6.76 -5.13 -4.33
CA LEU A 52 -6.08 -5.85 -5.41
C LEU A 52 -6.33 -7.36 -5.29
N THR A 53 -6.56 -8.00 -6.43
CA THR A 53 -6.74 -9.46 -6.50
C THR A 53 -5.40 -10.17 -6.32
N VAL A 54 -5.41 -11.42 -5.86
CA VAL A 54 -4.18 -12.25 -5.75
C VAL A 54 -3.44 -12.37 -7.09
N PRO A 55 -4.11 -12.61 -8.24
CA PRO A 55 -3.45 -12.61 -9.54
C PRO A 55 -2.83 -11.24 -9.89
N GLU A 56 -3.51 -10.14 -9.61
CA GLU A 56 -2.96 -8.80 -9.87
C GLU A 56 -1.74 -8.49 -8.99
N MET A 57 -1.75 -8.89 -7.71
CA MET A 57 -0.56 -8.80 -6.87
C MET A 57 0.61 -9.64 -7.42
N ALA A 58 0.33 -10.83 -7.96
CA ALA A 58 1.35 -11.65 -8.60
C ALA A 58 1.92 -10.98 -9.87
N MET A 59 1.07 -10.34 -10.68
CA MET A 59 1.50 -9.55 -11.84
C MET A 59 2.41 -8.39 -11.44
N LEU A 60 2.04 -7.64 -10.39
CA LEU A 60 2.84 -6.53 -9.89
C LEU A 60 4.19 -7.01 -9.34
N GLN A 61 4.21 -8.13 -8.62
CA GLN A 61 5.44 -8.75 -8.13
C GLN A 61 6.32 -9.23 -9.28
N LEU A 62 5.75 -9.87 -10.30
CA LEU A 62 6.48 -10.29 -11.49
C LEU A 62 7.15 -9.08 -12.15
N MET A 63 6.41 -7.99 -12.38
CA MET A 63 6.97 -6.77 -12.96
C MET A 63 8.07 -6.16 -12.09
N SER A 64 7.91 -6.20 -10.75
CA SER A 64 8.97 -5.79 -9.82
C SER A 64 10.24 -6.62 -10.01
N ASN A 65 10.12 -7.95 -10.03
CA ASN A 65 11.27 -8.86 -10.16
C ASN A 65 11.96 -8.71 -11.53
N LEU A 66 11.20 -8.61 -12.62
CA LEU A 66 11.78 -8.46 -13.96
C LEU A 66 12.52 -7.14 -14.12
N THR A 67 12.04 -6.07 -13.47
CA THR A 67 12.70 -4.76 -13.48
C THR A 67 13.90 -4.67 -12.53
N ASP A 68 14.20 -5.72 -11.73
CA ASP A 68 15.45 -5.85 -10.96
C ASP A 68 16.58 -6.48 -11.79
N ARG A 69 16.28 -7.02 -12.98
CA ARG A 69 17.30 -7.58 -13.86
C ARG A 69 18.11 -6.44 -14.51
N ASP A 70 19.41 -6.68 -14.66
CA ASP A 70 20.27 -5.80 -15.44
C ASP A 70 19.70 -5.61 -16.85
N ASN A 71 19.79 -4.39 -17.39
CA ASN A 71 19.35 -4.05 -18.75
C ASN A 71 17.88 -4.42 -19.08
N TRP A 72 17.01 -4.58 -18.07
CA TRP A 72 15.63 -5.04 -18.31
C TRP A 72 14.87 -4.19 -19.34
N HIS A 73 15.15 -2.89 -19.36
CA HIS A 73 14.47 -1.91 -20.22
C HIS A 73 14.86 -2.06 -21.70
N THR A 74 16.04 -2.60 -22.02
CA THR A 74 16.39 -2.96 -23.39
C THR A 74 15.96 -4.39 -23.72
N ASP A 75 16.15 -5.30 -22.78
CA ASP A 75 15.95 -6.73 -22.99
C ASP A 75 14.49 -7.09 -23.22
N ILE A 76 13.56 -6.43 -22.51
CA ILE A 76 12.12 -6.68 -22.64
C ILE A 76 11.55 -6.28 -24.01
N LEU A 77 12.28 -5.44 -24.77
CA LEU A 77 11.91 -5.05 -26.13
C LEU A 77 12.24 -6.13 -27.15
N SER A 78 13.14 -7.07 -26.83
CA SER A 78 13.44 -8.23 -27.68
C SER A 78 12.41 -9.34 -27.47
N ASP A 79 11.70 -9.73 -28.53
CA ASP A 79 10.75 -10.85 -28.48
C ASP A 79 11.43 -12.17 -28.10
N GLU A 80 12.68 -12.39 -28.55
CA GLU A 80 13.45 -13.60 -28.23
C GLU A 80 13.80 -13.68 -26.74
N ILE A 81 14.18 -12.56 -26.12
CA ILE A 81 14.50 -12.52 -24.69
C ILE A 81 13.23 -12.61 -23.86
N ALA A 82 12.18 -11.86 -24.24
CA ALA A 82 10.88 -11.91 -23.57
C ALA A 82 10.28 -13.34 -23.60
N ALA A 83 10.46 -14.09 -24.70
CA ALA A 83 10.03 -15.49 -24.78
C ALA A 83 10.77 -16.38 -23.77
N LYS A 84 12.08 -16.21 -23.59
CA LYS A 84 12.84 -16.96 -22.57
C LYS A 84 12.37 -16.63 -21.15
N TRP A 85 12.14 -15.36 -20.85
CA TRP A 85 11.62 -14.95 -19.54
C TRP A 85 10.21 -15.50 -19.29
N ARG A 86 9.38 -15.59 -20.34
CA ARG A 86 8.08 -16.26 -20.27
C ARG A 86 8.26 -17.73 -19.88
N ASP A 87 9.15 -18.45 -20.54
CA ASP A 87 9.39 -19.87 -20.25
C ASP A 87 9.88 -20.08 -18.81
N GLU A 88 10.76 -19.20 -18.30
CA GLU A 88 11.21 -19.18 -16.90
C GLU A 88 10.02 -19.04 -15.93
N VAL A 89 9.15 -18.03 -16.14
CA VAL A 89 7.97 -17.80 -15.31
C VAL A 89 7.01 -19.00 -15.33
N PHE A 90 6.84 -19.63 -16.50
CA PHE A 90 5.96 -20.80 -16.63
C PHE A 90 6.57 -22.06 -16.01
N ALA A 91 7.90 -22.19 -16.00
CA ALA A 91 8.58 -23.23 -15.24
C ALA A 91 8.39 -23.02 -13.73
N GLU A 92 8.53 -21.79 -13.23
CA GLU A 92 8.29 -21.44 -11.82
C GLU A 92 6.84 -21.69 -11.40
N ASN A 93 5.87 -21.42 -12.27
CA ASN A 93 4.45 -21.74 -12.04
C ASN A 93 4.20 -23.23 -11.75
N SER A 94 5.10 -24.13 -12.16
CA SER A 94 5.00 -25.57 -11.88
C SER A 94 5.32 -25.92 -10.43
N ASN A 95 6.07 -25.05 -9.73
CA ASN A 95 6.40 -25.20 -8.31
C ASN A 95 5.32 -24.61 -7.39
N ILE A 96 4.32 -23.93 -7.96
CA ILE A 96 3.22 -23.33 -7.21
C ILE A 96 2.02 -24.29 -7.27
N PRO A 97 1.34 -24.57 -6.15
CA PRO A 97 0.15 -25.40 -6.14
C PRO A 97 -0.88 -24.92 -7.17
N LYS A 98 -1.51 -25.84 -7.90
CA LYS A 98 -2.37 -25.52 -9.05
C LYS A 98 -3.54 -24.60 -8.66
N GLU A 99 -4.04 -24.77 -7.45
CA GLU A 99 -5.12 -24.02 -6.83
C GLU A 99 -4.73 -22.58 -6.44
N SER A 100 -3.43 -22.27 -6.41
CA SER A 100 -2.94 -20.94 -6.06
C SER A 100 -3.23 -19.94 -7.16
N MET A 101 -3.92 -18.87 -6.80
CA MET A 101 -4.16 -17.72 -7.68
C MET A 101 -2.90 -16.86 -7.94
N ARG A 102 -1.73 -17.25 -7.41
CA ARG A 102 -0.45 -16.56 -7.65
C ARG A 102 0.22 -16.96 -8.96
N ARG A 103 -0.28 -18.02 -9.63
CA ARG A 103 0.28 -18.49 -10.90
C ARG A 103 0.03 -17.46 -12.00
N ILE A 104 1.07 -17.13 -12.76
CA ILE A 104 0.96 -16.18 -13.88
C ILE A 104 0.37 -16.90 -15.09
N SER A 105 -0.83 -16.54 -15.50
CA SER A 105 -1.44 -17.08 -16.71
C SER A 105 -0.85 -16.49 -17.99
N ALA A 106 -1.19 -17.06 -19.15
CA ALA A 106 -0.82 -16.50 -20.45
C ALA A 106 -1.30 -15.06 -20.62
N ARG A 107 -2.55 -14.77 -20.25
CA ARG A 107 -3.11 -13.41 -20.34
C ARG A 107 -2.44 -12.43 -19.38
N ALA A 108 -2.14 -12.89 -18.16
CA ALA A 108 -1.41 -12.09 -17.18
C ALA A 108 0.00 -11.77 -17.66
N TRP A 109 0.71 -12.73 -18.25
CA TRP A 109 2.01 -12.49 -18.87
C TRP A 109 1.91 -11.47 -20.01
N ASP A 110 0.97 -11.63 -20.94
CA ASP A 110 0.84 -10.73 -22.09
C ASP A 110 0.56 -9.28 -21.63
N TRP A 111 -0.25 -9.12 -20.59
CA TRP A 111 -0.47 -7.83 -19.95
C TRP A 111 0.80 -7.26 -19.31
N CYS A 112 1.51 -8.05 -18.50
CA CYS A 112 2.78 -7.63 -17.88
C CYS A 112 3.81 -7.23 -18.93
N LEU A 113 3.92 -7.99 -20.03
CA LEU A 113 4.82 -7.70 -21.14
C LEU A 113 4.50 -6.36 -21.80
N ALA A 114 3.22 -6.10 -22.11
CA ALA A 114 2.78 -4.82 -22.67
C ALA A 114 3.11 -3.66 -21.72
N GLU A 115 2.83 -3.83 -20.43
CA GLU A 115 3.10 -2.80 -19.42
C GLU A 115 4.60 -2.54 -19.21
N LEU A 116 5.42 -3.59 -19.20
CA LEU A 116 6.87 -3.46 -19.09
C LEU A 116 7.50 -2.80 -20.31
N ARG A 117 7.02 -3.10 -21.53
CA ARG A 117 7.50 -2.43 -22.76
C ARG A 117 7.16 -0.94 -22.75
N ASP A 118 5.98 -0.60 -22.28
CA ASP A 118 5.57 0.79 -22.06
C ASP A 118 6.48 1.50 -21.04
N LYS A 119 6.76 0.84 -19.91
CA LYS A 119 7.68 1.37 -18.88
C LYS A 119 9.11 1.52 -19.42
N ALA A 120 9.59 0.53 -20.17
CA ALA A 120 10.90 0.55 -20.82
C ALA A 120 11.07 1.74 -21.75
N SER A 121 10.06 2.04 -22.58
CA SER A 121 10.10 3.20 -23.50
C SER A 121 10.26 4.56 -22.80
N ARG A 122 9.87 4.65 -21.52
CA ARG A 122 9.98 5.88 -20.71
C ARG A 122 11.23 5.90 -19.84
N PHE A 123 11.87 4.75 -19.65
CA PHE A 123 12.99 4.59 -18.73
C PHE A 123 14.21 5.41 -19.17
N GLU A 124 14.51 5.47 -20.48
CA GLU A 124 15.67 6.21 -21.00
C GLU A 124 15.64 7.69 -20.58
N GLY A 125 14.48 8.34 -20.65
CA GLY A 125 14.33 9.74 -20.22
C GLY A 125 14.13 9.93 -18.72
N ALA A 126 13.46 8.99 -18.05
CA ALA A 126 13.12 9.13 -16.63
C ALA A 126 14.26 8.69 -15.69
N GLN A 127 15.01 7.65 -16.06
CA GLN A 127 16.03 6.99 -15.24
C GLN A 127 15.48 6.34 -13.96
N PHE A 128 14.17 6.12 -13.89
CA PHE A 128 13.52 5.34 -12.84
C PHE A 128 12.29 4.64 -13.40
N VAL A 129 11.82 3.62 -12.69
CA VAL A 129 10.62 2.87 -13.04
C VAL A 129 9.63 2.89 -11.89
N ARG A 130 8.35 3.16 -12.21
CA ARG A 130 7.26 2.98 -11.26
C ARG A 130 6.90 1.51 -11.16
N LEU A 131 6.52 1.10 -9.97
CA LEU A 131 6.07 -0.22 -9.59
C LEU A 131 4.75 -0.11 -8.83
N MET A 132 4.06 -1.23 -8.72
CA MET A 132 2.80 -1.33 -8.01
C MET A 132 1.72 -0.39 -8.56
N ASP A 133 1.75 -0.02 -9.86
CA ASP A 133 0.81 0.92 -10.50
C ASP A 133 -0.64 0.47 -10.28
N ALA A 134 -1.22 0.90 -9.17
CA ALA A 134 -2.59 0.70 -8.72
C ALA A 134 -3.02 2.04 -8.12
N GLY A 135 -3.72 2.09 -7.00
CA GLY A 135 -4.04 3.38 -6.43
C GLY A 135 -2.93 4.03 -5.59
N ALA A 136 -1.88 3.28 -5.22
CA ALA A 136 -0.58 3.82 -4.83
C ALA A 136 0.50 3.31 -5.80
N ALA A 137 1.70 3.89 -5.78
CA ALA A 137 2.84 3.40 -6.54
C ALA A 137 4.13 3.54 -5.74
N ALA A 138 5.11 2.72 -6.08
CA ALA A 138 6.49 2.85 -5.61
C ALA A 138 7.40 3.13 -6.81
N CYS A 139 8.53 3.77 -6.59
CA CYS A 139 9.44 4.16 -7.65
C CYS A 139 10.82 3.58 -7.29
N LYS A 140 11.49 2.92 -8.23
CA LYS A 140 12.87 2.42 -8.04
C LYS A 140 13.80 2.89 -9.15
N SER A 141 15.07 3.00 -8.82
CA SER A 141 16.12 3.43 -9.75
C SER A 141 17.49 3.07 -9.22
N ASP A 142 18.32 2.51 -10.09
CA ASP A 142 19.76 2.29 -9.84
C ASP A 142 20.65 3.41 -10.40
N THR A 143 20.07 4.40 -11.11
CA THR A 143 20.84 5.41 -11.85
C THR A 143 20.65 6.85 -11.37
N LEU A 144 19.53 7.19 -10.71
CA LEU A 144 19.27 8.52 -10.15
C LEU A 144 20.33 8.96 -9.12
N VAL A 145 20.82 8.02 -8.31
CA VAL A 145 21.95 8.29 -7.41
C VAL A 145 23.24 7.91 -8.13
N SER A 146 23.93 8.90 -8.67
CA SER A 146 25.21 8.68 -9.35
C SER A 146 26.25 8.02 -8.41
N GLU A 147 27.16 7.22 -8.98
CA GLU A 147 28.23 6.57 -8.23
C GLU A 147 29.10 7.58 -7.45
N SER A 148 29.35 8.75 -8.03
CA SER A 148 30.09 9.83 -7.36
C SER A 148 29.35 10.37 -6.13
N LEU A 149 28.02 10.53 -6.20
CA LEU A 149 27.19 10.91 -5.05
C LEU A 149 27.18 9.80 -3.98
N ARG A 150 27.04 8.53 -4.38
CA ARG A 150 27.07 7.38 -3.47
C ARG A 150 28.39 7.31 -2.71
N VAL A 151 29.51 7.45 -3.40
CA VAL A 151 30.86 7.47 -2.80
C VAL A 151 31.02 8.66 -1.86
N ALA A 152 30.60 9.86 -2.27
CA ALA A 152 30.67 11.06 -1.43
C ALA A 152 29.86 10.88 -0.13
N LEU A 153 28.62 10.41 -0.21
CA LEU A 153 27.77 10.13 0.95
C LEU A 153 28.41 9.12 1.90
N ARG A 154 28.95 8.02 1.36
CA ARG A 154 29.64 7.01 2.18
C ARG A 154 30.80 7.63 2.95
N ASP A 155 31.62 8.42 2.28
CA ASP A 155 32.81 9.03 2.87
C ASP A 155 32.43 10.12 3.89
N ASP A 156 31.38 10.90 3.61
CA ASP A 156 30.86 11.95 4.50
C ASP A 156 30.15 11.39 5.75
N ILE A 157 29.57 10.19 5.66
CA ILE A 157 28.96 9.46 6.80
C ILE A 157 30.01 8.76 7.67
N ALA A 158 31.18 8.40 7.12
CA ALA A 158 32.18 7.61 7.82
C ALA A 158 32.63 8.20 9.18
N PRO A 159 32.85 9.54 9.33
CA PRO A 159 33.18 10.12 10.62
C PRO A 159 32.06 9.97 11.66
N LEU A 160 30.79 10.13 11.24
CA LEU A 160 29.62 9.97 12.11
C LEU A 160 29.51 8.53 12.61
N LEU A 161 29.76 7.55 11.73
CA LEU A 161 29.82 6.13 12.09
C LEU A 161 30.95 5.82 13.07
N GLN A 162 32.13 6.42 12.89
CA GLN A 162 33.26 6.24 13.82
C GLN A 162 32.95 6.80 15.20
N GLU A 163 32.28 7.94 15.28
CA GLU A 163 31.87 8.54 16.56
C GLU A 163 30.83 7.72 17.30
N SER A 164 29.80 7.24 16.59
CA SER A 164 28.79 6.35 17.17
C SER A 164 29.43 5.10 17.79
N LYS A 165 30.39 4.49 17.08
CA LYS A 165 31.18 3.35 17.60
C LYS A 165 32.02 3.72 18.82
N ALA A 166 32.66 4.89 18.81
CA ALA A 166 33.52 5.34 19.91
C ALA A 166 32.74 5.62 21.20
N ARG A 167 31.51 6.14 21.08
CA ARG A 167 30.65 6.43 22.24
C ARG A 167 29.97 5.19 22.81
N GLN A 168 29.94 4.08 22.06
CA GLN A 168 29.18 2.87 22.39
C GLN A 168 27.68 3.14 22.57
N ASP A 169 27.16 4.17 21.89
CA ASP A 169 25.77 4.64 22.01
C ASP A 169 24.75 3.73 21.30
N HIS A 170 25.14 2.54 20.85
CA HIS A 170 24.26 1.61 20.14
C HIS A 170 23.99 0.37 20.99
N ASP A 171 22.74 -0.07 21.01
CA ASP A 171 22.39 -1.37 21.57
C ASP A 171 23.01 -2.46 20.65
N PRO A 172 23.87 -3.35 21.16
CA PRO A 172 24.46 -4.42 20.36
C PRO A 172 23.42 -5.38 19.77
N ASN A 173 22.17 -5.37 20.26
CA ASN A 173 21.05 -6.14 19.69
C ASN A 173 20.25 -5.38 18.63
N GLN A 174 20.57 -4.10 18.38
CA GLN A 174 19.84 -3.29 17.40
C GLN A 174 20.22 -3.71 15.98
N VAL A 175 19.22 -4.05 15.17
CA VAL A 175 19.40 -4.45 13.76
C VAL A 175 19.66 -3.22 12.87
N LEU A 176 19.23 -2.03 13.32
CA LEU A 176 19.37 -0.77 12.60
C LEU A 176 20.25 0.20 13.40
N LEU A 177 21.29 0.73 12.76
CA LEU A 177 22.12 1.78 13.34
C LEU A 177 21.64 3.16 12.88
N GLU A 178 20.98 3.89 13.77
CA GLU A 178 20.45 5.23 13.51
C GLU A 178 21.52 6.29 13.76
N LEU A 179 22.33 6.58 12.74
CA LEU A 179 23.35 7.63 12.83
C LEU A 179 22.73 9.03 12.88
N VAL A 180 21.63 9.21 12.16
CA VAL A 180 20.79 10.42 12.20
C VAL A 180 19.43 10.01 12.71
N ASP A 181 19.10 10.42 13.93
CA ASP A 181 17.87 10.09 14.62
C ASP A 181 17.00 11.35 14.71
N PRO A 182 15.87 11.39 13.99
CA PRO A 182 14.98 12.54 13.99
C PRO A 182 14.24 12.75 15.31
N MET A 183 14.30 11.79 16.25
CA MET A 183 13.71 11.82 17.58
C MET A 183 14.70 12.12 18.71
N LEU A 184 16.01 12.18 18.47
CA LEU A 184 17.00 12.32 19.53
C LEU A 184 16.84 13.60 20.35
N PHE A 185 16.53 14.71 19.68
CA PHE A 185 16.20 15.99 20.32
C PHE A 185 14.82 16.43 19.85
N PRO A 186 13.72 15.86 20.42
CA PRO A 186 12.39 16.23 20.02
C PRO A 186 12.01 17.58 20.65
N LEU A 187 11.01 18.24 20.07
CA LEU A 187 10.31 19.30 20.78
C LEU A 187 9.54 18.66 21.95
N ILE A 188 9.63 19.23 23.15
CA ILE A 188 8.85 18.84 24.31
C ILE A 188 8.01 20.03 24.74
N TYR A 189 6.69 19.88 24.67
CA TYR A 189 5.76 20.94 25.06
C TYR A 189 5.96 21.34 26.53
N GLY A 190 5.94 22.64 26.82
CA GLY A 190 6.24 23.20 28.13
C GLY A 190 7.71 23.19 28.56
N LYS A 191 8.64 22.68 27.73
CA LYS A 191 10.08 22.63 28.04
C LYS A 191 10.98 23.21 26.96
N SER A 192 10.71 22.90 25.70
CA SER A 192 11.52 23.39 24.58
C SER A 192 11.24 24.87 24.30
N LEU A 193 12.24 25.61 23.82
CA LEU A 193 12.10 26.99 23.41
C LEU A 193 11.80 27.09 21.90
N VAL A 194 10.91 28.00 21.53
CA VAL A 194 10.43 28.22 20.16
C VAL A 194 10.34 29.73 19.84
N LEU A 195 10.44 30.07 18.56
CA LEU A 195 10.31 31.45 18.08
C LEU A 195 8.85 31.73 17.65
N MET A 196 7.98 32.04 18.63
CA MET A 196 6.53 32.16 18.41
C MET A 196 6.14 33.33 17.51
N ASP A 197 6.80 34.48 17.66
CA ASP A 197 6.46 35.70 16.94
C ASP A 197 7.18 35.85 15.59
N GLY A 198 7.92 34.80 15.19
CA GLY A 198 8.70 34.76 13.96
C GLY A 198 10.22 34.78 14.18
N GLY A 199 10.95 34.74 13.08
CA GLY A 199 12.40 34.55 13.04
C GLY A 199 12.81 33.13 12.62
N GLN A 200 14.10 32.97 12.36
CA GLN A 200 14.71 31.69 12.02
C GLN A 200 16.05 31.54 12.74
N VAL A 201 16.42 30.30 13.04
CA VAL A 201 17.77 29.98 13.52
C VAL A 201 18.69 29.84 12.30
N ASP A 202 19.70 30.69 12.20
CA ASP A 202 20.69 30.61 11.13
C ASP A 202 21.46 29.28 11.22
N LEU A 203 21.51 28.54 10.10
CA LEU A 203 22.09 27.21 10.05
C LEU A 203 23.57 27.15 10.48
N LEU A 204 24.36 28.16 10.14
CA LEU A 204 25.81 28.19 10.41
C LEU A 204 26.13 28.85 11.76
N LYS A 205 25.21 29.67 12.29
CA LYS A 205 25.35 30.40 13.56
C LYS A 205 24.37 29.91 14.62
N CYS A 206 23.80 28.71 14.45
CA CYS A 206 22.71 28.20 15.27
C CYS A 206 23.00 28.20 16.77
N PHE A 207 24.26 27.96 17.16
CA PHE A 207 24.70 27.99 18.56
C PHE A 207 24.55 29.35 19.24
N GLY A 208 24.63 30.45 18.48
CA GLY A 208 24.40 31.79 19.02
C GLY A 208 22.94 32.05 19.40
N SER A 209 22.01 31.25 18.88
CA SER A 209 20.58 31.31 19.18
C SER A 209 20.18 30.35 20.30
N CYS A 210 21.10 29.56 20.86
CA CYS A 210 20.80 28.66 21.97
C CYS A 210 20.27 29.44 23.18
N GLY A 211 19.15 28.97 23.74
CA GLY A 211 18.49 29.63 24.87
C GLY A 211 17.62 30.84 24.51
N SER A 212 17.53 31.20 23.23
CA SER A 212 16.58 32.21 22.75
C SER A 212 15.19 31.62 22.49
N GLY A 213 14.18 32.48 22.45
CA GLY A 213 12.78 32.11 22.23
C GLY A 213 11.98 31.99 23.52
N GLU A 214 10.78 31.45 23.40
CA GLU A 214 9.80 31.30 24.47
C GLU A 214 9.46 29.84 24.68
N LEU A 215 9.00 29.46 25.86
CA LEU A 215 8.57 28.08 26.12
C LEU A 215 7.42 27.71 25.18
N ALA A 216 7.57 26.58 24.49
CA ALA A 216 6.47 25.98 23.74
C ALA A 216 5.27 25.78 24.68
N PRO A 217 4.06 26.20 24.30
CA PRO A 217 2.89 26.05 25.15
C PRO A 217 2.65 24.56 25.43
N PRO A 218 2.16 24.20 26.63
CA PRO A 218 1.72 22.84 26.89
C PRO A 218 0.48 22.55 26.03
N GLU A 219 0.47 21.40 25.36
CA GLU A 219 -0.70 20.95 24.58
C GLU A 219 -1.60 20.06 25.44
N PRO A 220 -2.92 20.26 25.41
CA PRO A 220 -3.84 19.39 26.14
C PRO A 220 -3.94 18.03 25.45
N ASP A 221 -3.73 16.97 26.22
CA ASP A 221 -4.05 15.61 25.78
C ASP A 221 -5.58 15.45 25.72
N LYS A 222 -6.08 15.09 24.54
CA LYS A 222 -7.51 14.87 24.28
C LYS A 222 -7.86 13.38 24.18
N CYS A 223 -6.91 12.49 24.41
CA CYS A 223 -7.17 11.05 24.45
C CYS A 223 -8.00 10.72 25.71
N GLU A 224 -9.22 10.24 25.52
CA GLU A 224 -10.06 9.70 26.60
C GLU A 224 -9.71 8.22 26.81
N ASP A 225 -9.73 7.66 28.02
CA ASP A 225 -9.52 6.22 28.25
C ASP A 225 -8.22 5.59 27.67
N ALA A 226 -7.12 6.36 27.60
CA ALA A 226 -5.84 5.90 27.06
C ALA A 226 -5.34 4.57 27.67
N LEU A 227 -5.58 4.34 28.96
CA LEU A 227 -5.22 3.09 29.65
C LEU A 227 -5.99 1.88 29.10
N GLN A 228 -7.28 2.04 28.77
CA GLN A 228 -8.11 0.97 28.22
C GLN A 228 -7.67 0.62 26.79
N VAL A 229 -7.36 1.65 25.98
CA VAL A 229 -6.82 1.45 24.62
C VAL A 229 -5.49 0.71 24.68
N GLN A 230 -4.57 1.16 25.53
CA GLN A 230 -3.27 0.50 25.73
C GLN A 230 -3.44 -0.96 26.17
N THR A 231 -4.32 -1.21 27.15
CA THR A 231 -4.64 -2.57 27.62
C THR A 231 -5.18 -3.46 26.50
N SER A 232 -5.97 -2.90 25.59
CA SER A 232 -6.56 -3.64 24.47
C SER A 232 -5.52 -3.96 23.38
N ILE A 233 -4.60 -3.03 23.12
CA ILE A 233 -3.44 -3.24 22.23
C ILE A 233 -2.55 -4.35 22.77
N GLU A 234 -2.20 -4.32 24.06
CA GLU A 234 -1.36 -5.33 24.71
C GLU A 234 -2.00 -6.72 24.71
N LYS A 235 -3.33 -6.79 24.72
CA LYS A 235 -4.09 -8.05 24.60
C LYS A 235 -4.27 -8.51 23.15
N GLY A 236 -3.77 -7.75 22.16
CA GLY A 236 -3.89 -8.09 20.74
C GLY A 236 -5.31 -8.01 20.20
N HIS A 237 -6.20 -7.22 20.81
CA HIS A 237 -7.57 -7.09 20.33
C HIS A 237 -7.61 -6.33 18.99
N GLN A 238 -8.00 -7.03 17.91
CA GLN A 238 -8.10 -6.50 16.54
C GLN A 238 -9.13 -5.35 16.39
N LEU A 239 -10.07 -5.23 17.35
CA LEU A 239 -11.25 -4.35 17.27
C LEU A 239 -11.10 -2.99 17.94
N THR A 240 -9.94 -2.67 18.53
CA THR A 240 -9.74 -1.47 19.37
C THR A 240 -10.11 -0.15 18.66
N PHE A 241 -10.04 -0.10 17.33
CA PHE A 241 -10.23 1.11 16.54
C PHE A 241 -11.55 1.16 15.72
N HIS A 242 -12.45 0.17 15.83
CA HIS A 242 -13.71 0.19 15.06
C HIS A 242 -14.84 0.97 15.74
N HIS A 243 -14.76 1.21 17.06
CA HIS A 243 -15.85 1.81 17.85
C HIS A 243 -15.64 3.29 18.24
N HIS A 244 -14.44 3.85 18.04
CA HIS A 244 -14.04 5.19 18.53
C HIS A 244 -13.78 6.19 17.39
N THR A 245 -14.68 6.31 16.41
CA THR A 245 -14.36 7.03 15.15
C THR A 245 -13.97 8.51 15.29
N LYS A 246 -14.36 9.21 16.37
CA LYS A 246 -13.92 10.59 16.65
C LYS A 246 -12.69 10.68 17.56
N GLU A 247 -12.58 9.83 18.57
CA GLU A 247 -11.48 9.85 19.55
C GLU A 247 -10.15 9.32 18.99
N ILE A 248 -10.22 8.40 18.01
CA ILE A 248 -9.02 7.81 17.37
C ILE A 248 -8.10 8.86 16.75
N GLY A 249 -8.66 9.98 16.28
CA GLY A 249 -7.87 11.08 15.73
C GLY A 249 -6.87 11.64 16.74
N PHE A 250 -7.20 11.66 18.04
CA PHE A 250 -6.33 12.20 19.08
C PHE A 250 -5.14 11.29 19.37
N TYR A 251 -5.32 9.98 19.29
CA TYR A 251 -4.25 8.98 19.50
C TYR A 251 -3.17 8.98 18.43
N ARG A 252 -3.33 9.74 17.34
CA ARG A 252 -2.30 9.89 16.29
C ARG A 252 -1.21 10.87 16.67
N TRP A 253 -1.47 11.71 17.67
CA TRP A 253 -0.63 12.84 18.01
C TRP A 253 -0.18 12.72 19.46
N SER A 254 1.07 13.09 19.73
CA SER A 254 1.58 13.20 21.10
C SER A 254 1.38 14.62 21.60
N ALA A 255 0.62 14.80 22.67
CA ALA A 255 0.50 16.07 23.38
C ALA A 255 1.77 16.41 24.21
N THR A 256 2.76 15.51 24.23
CA THR A 256 3.99 15.67 25.02
C THR A 256 5.19 16.09 24.18
N PHE A 257 5.33 15.55 22.98
CA PHE A 257 6.50 15.79 22.13
C PHE A 257 6.19 15.75 20.64
N GLN A 258 7.02 16.40 19.84
CA GLN A 258 6.93 16.43 18.38
C GLN A 258 8.32 16.31 17.74
N MET A 259 8.40 15.61 16.60
CA MET A 259 9.58 15.65 15.74
C MET A 259 9.82 17.07 15.21
N LEU A 260 11.09 17.46 15.15
CA LEU A 260 11.49 18.74 14.60
C LEU A 260 11.68 18.64 13.08
N PRO A 261 11.14 19.57 12.28
CA PRO A 261 11.30 19.54 10.83
C PRO A 261 12.73 19.92 10.41
N CYS A 262 13.12 19.42 9.23
CA CYS A 262 14.24 19.93 8.46
C CYS A 262 13.67 20.75 7.30
N GLU A 263 13.86 22.06 7.34
CA GLU A 263 13.35 22.99 6.33
C GLU A 263 14.18 22.89 5.06
N VAL A 264 13.50 22.63 3.95
CA VAL A 264 14.09 22.48 2.62
C VAL A 264 13.47 23.52 1.69
N GLN A 265 14.32 24.33 1.07
CA GLN A 265 13.93 25.33 0.09
C GLN A 265 14.26 24.85 -1.32
N PHE A 266 13.29 24.93 -2.23
CA PHE A 266 13.54 24.71 -3.66
C PHE A 266 14.35 25.85 -4.27
N GLY A 267 15.24 25.52 -5.21
CA GLY A 267 15.90 26.49 -6.07
C GLY A 267 14.92 27.20 -7.02
N GLU A 268 15.44 28.13 -7.83
CA GLU A 268 14.61 28.94 -8.74
C GLU A 268 13.89 28.11 -9.80
N SER A 269 14.45 26.97 -10.21
CA SER A 269 13.82 26.04 -11.14
C SER A 269 14.38 24.61 -10.99
N GLY A 270 13.60 23.61 -11.39
CA GLY A 270 14.02 22.20 -11.39
C GLY A 270 13.77 21.48 -10.06
N THR A 271 14.66 20.55 -9.72
CA THR A 271 14.58 19.73 -8.50
C THR A 271 15.63 20.10 -7.46
N ASP A 272 16.48 21.09 -7.75
CA ASP A 272 17.53 21.49 -6.82
C ASP A 272 16.91 22.07 -5.55
N VAL A 273 17.50 21.69 -4.42
CA VAL A 273 17.05 22.09 -3.09
C VAL A 273 18.21 22.49 -2.22
N GLN A 274 17.93 23.31 -1.22
CA GLN A 274 18.86 23.69 -0.18
C GLN A 274 18.22 23.48 1.20
N ILE A 275 18.95 22.87 2.10
CA ILE A 275 18.56 22.76 3.51
C ILE A 275 18.82 24.10 4.20
N LYS A 276 17.78 24.64 4.83
CA LYS A 276 17.79 25.98 5.47
C LYS A 276 17.86 25.91 6.99
N SER A 277 17.47 24.79 7.58
CA SER A 277 17.51 24.56 9.02
C SER A 277 18.50 23.45 9.37
N TYR A 278 18.63 23.18 10.66
CA TYR A 278 19.33 21.99 11.14
C TYR A 278 18.61 20.71 10.65
N ILE A 279 19.39 19.65 10.50
CA ILE A 279 18.92 18.27 10.58
C ILE A 279 19.11 17.84 12.05
N ASN A 280 18.09 17.21 12.65
CA ASN A 280 18.17 16.77 14.04
C ASN A 280 19.42 15.89 14.24
N ASN A 281 20.10 16.06 15.37
CA ASN A 281 21.36 15.42 15.76
C ASN A 281 22.59 15.56 14.81
N LEU A 282 22.47 16.28 13.69
CA LEU A 282 23.56 16.41 12.71
C LEU A 282 24.16 17.82 12.68
N HIS A 283 25.38 17.96 13.19
CA HIS A 283 26.05 19.26 13.30
C HIS A 283 26.35 19.90 11.92
N PRO A 284 25.80 21.10 11.61
CA PRO A 284 25.82 21.68 10.26
C PRO A 284 27.20 22.15 9.78
N VAL A 285 28.06 22.64 10.68
CA VAL A 285 29.44 23.03 10.32
C VAL A 285 30.35 21.81 10.15
N ARG A 286 30.29 20.85 11.08
CA ARG A 286 31.14 19.65 11.07
C ARG A 286 30.83 18.71 9.91
N TYR A 287 29.54 18.48 9.63
CA TYR A 287 29.07 17.59 8.56
C TYR A 287 28.53 18.36 7.36
N LYS A 288 29.10 19.53 7.06
CA LYS A 288 28.66 20.38 5.95
C LYS A 288 28.60 19.64 4.60
N ALA A 289 29.56 18.77 4.33
CA ALA A 289 29.59 17.96 3.12
C ALA A 289 28.38 17.00 3.05
N LEU A 290 28.06 16.35 4.17
CA LEU A 290 26.89 15.47 4.27
C LEU A 290 25.57 16.21 4.05
N TYR A 291 25.41 17.44 4.55
CA TYR A 291 24.24 18.27 4.23
C TYR A 291 24.08 18.44 2.70
N GLY A 292 25.17 18.78 2.00
CA GLY A 292 25.16 18.90 0.54
C GLY A 292 24.91 17.56 -0.18
N GLY A 293 25.33 16.43 0.40
CA GLY A 293 24.97 15.10 -0.08
C GLY A 293 23.47 14.81 0.06
N ILE A 294 22.88 15.15 1.21
CA ILE A 294 21.44 14.98 1.48
C ILE A 294 20.60 15.87 0.57
N GLU A 295 21.00 17.12 0.32
CA GLU A 295 20.35 18.01 -0.66
C GLU A 295 20.28 17.35 -2.05
N LYS A 296 21.37 16.75 -2.52
CA LYS A 296 21.41 16.04 -3.80
C LYS A 296 20.52 14.79 -3.81
N LEU A 297 20.45 14.05 -2.69
CA LEU A 297 19.53 12.91 -2.56
C LEU A 297 18.07 13.36 -2.64
N ILE A 298 17.70 14.43 -1.94
CA ILE A 298 16.34 14.99 -2.00
C ILE A 298 16.04 15.45 -3.43
N SER A 299 16.97 16.16 -4.09
CA SER A 299 16.84 16.57 -5.50
C SER A 299 16.57 15.37 -6.42
N ALA A 300 17.32 14.28 -6.27
CA ALA A 300 17.13 13.07 -7.04
C ALA A 300 15.77 12.39 -6.78
N ALA A 301 15.22 12.49 -5.57
CA ALA A 301 13.96 11.86 -5.17
C ALA A 301 12.70 12.62 -5.60
N ILE A 302 12.79 13.93 -5.89
CA ILE A 302 11.61 14.77 -6.20
C ILE A 302 10.82 14.26 -7.42
N LYS A 303 11.50 13.87 -8.52
CA LYS A 303 10.81 13.33 -9.70
C LYS A 303 10.07 12.01 -9.38
N PRO A 304 10.72 11.00 -8.77
CA PRO A 304 10.03 9.82 -8.24
C PRO A 304 8.86 10.15 -7.30
N TRP A 305 9.01 11.10 -6.39
CA TRP A 305 7.92 11.50 -5.50
C TRP A 305 6.71 12.06 -6.25
N ASN A 306 6.92 12.84 -7.30
CA ASN A 306 5.81 13.36 -8.13
C ASN A 306 5.00 12.24 -8.82
N GLU A 307 5.66 11.12 -9.11
CA GLU A 307 5.07 9.95 -9.74
C GLU A 307 4.35 9.04 -8.73
N CYS A 308 4.81 9.01 -7.48
CA CYS A 308 4.38 8.03 -6.49
C CYS A 308 3.47 8.63 -5.36
N LEU A 309 3.62 9.90 -4.99
CA LEU A 309 2.77 10.56 -3.98
C LEU A 309 1.39 10.92 -4.56
N VAL A 310 0.31 10.60 -3.86
CA VAL A 310 -1.07 10.89 -4.30
C VAL A 310 -1.65 12.02 -3.48
N LYS A 311 -2.15 13.08 -4.12
CA LYS A 311 -2.87 14.17 -3.45
C LYS A 311 -4.38 13.97 -3.63
N GLY A 312 -5.15 14.08 -2.55
CA GLY A 312 -6.60 13.88 -2.59
C GLY A 312 -7.04 12.42 -2.39
N GLU A 313 -8.30 12.16 -2.77
CA GLU A 313 -9.02 10.92 -2.49
C GLU A 313 -9.07 9.96 -3.68
N LYS A 314 -8.33 10.25 -4.77
CA LYS A 314 -8.41 9.46 -6.01
C LYS A 314 -7.15 8.65 -6.22
N ALA A 315 -7.34 7.35 -6.40
CA ALA A 315 -6.34 6.44 -6.96
C ALA A 315 -5.79 7.02 -8.27
N ARG A 316 -4.48 6.86 -8.50
CA ARG A 316 -3.85 7.27 -9.77
C ARG A 316 -4.14 6.29 -10.90
N TRP A 317 -4.16 4.98 -10.61
CA TRP A 317 -4.42 3.94 -11.61
C TRP A 317 -5.53 2.98 -11.20
N PRO A 318 -6.35 2.50 -12.17
CA PRO A 318 -7.35 1.49 -11.90
C PRO A 318 -6.72 0.10 -11.75
N ILE A 319 -7.44 -0.79 -11.07
CA ILE A 319 -7.10 -2.22 -11.05
C ILE A 319 -7.12 -2.80 -12.46
N ARG A 320 -6.27 -3.80 -12.73
CA ARG A 320 -6.19 -4.53 -14.02
C ARG A 320 -7.27 -5.60 -14.14
N ILE A 321 -7.70 -6.14 -13.00
CA ILE A 321 -8.66 -7.25 -12.93
C ILE A 321 -9.89 -6.83 -12.13
N ARG A 322 -11.06 -6.84 -12.76
CA ARG A 322 -12.34 -6.65 -12.06
C ARG A 322 -12.84 -7.98 -11.53
N THR A 323 -13.38 -7.99 -10.31
CA THR A 323 -13.82 -9.21 -9.60
C THR A 323 -15.27 -9.63 -9.93
N PHE A 324 -15.90 -9.06 -10.95
CA PHE A 324 -17.23 -9.48 -11.39
C PHE A 324 -17.15 -10.75 -12.24
N GLY A 325 -18.17 -11.62 -12.15
CA GLY A 325 -18.25 -12.82 -12.99
C GLY A 325 -17.44 -14.01 -12.50
N LEU A 326 -17.15 -14.09 -11.19
CA LEU A 326 -16.58 -15.29 -10.57
C LEU A 326 -17.51 -16.49 -10.78
N THR A 327 -16.94 -17.59 -11.25
CA THR A 327 -17.61 -18.88 -11.41
C THR A 327 -16.82 -19.98 -10.69
N TRP A 328 -17.50 -21.07 -10.35
CA TRP A 328 -16.93 -22.18 -9.61
C TRP A 328 -17.38 -23.48 -10.25
N GLU A 329 -16.47 -24.41 -10.49
CA GLU A 329 -16.81 -25.73 -10.99
C GLU A 329 -16.25 -26.82 -10.07
N PRO A 330 -17.08 -27.75 -9.57
CA PRO A 330 -18.54 -27.80 -9.73
C PRO A 330 -19.26 -26.65 -9.00
N GLN A 331 -20.43 -26.26 -9.53
CA GLN A 331 -21.34 -25.33 -8.85
C GLN A 331 -21.81 -25.90 -7.50
N TYR A 332 -22.19 -25.01 -6.57
CA TYR A 332 -22.77 -25.44 -5.30
C TYR A 332 -24.04 -26.27 -5.56
N PRO A 333 -24.20 -27.44 -4.92
CA PRO A 333 -25.22 -28.44 -5.24
C PRO A 333 -26.63 -28.07 -4.72
N HIS A 334 -27.11 -26.87 -5.05
CA HIS A 334 -28.42 -26.36 -4.63
C HIS A 334 -29.57 -27.29 -5.03
N SER A 335 -29.52 -27.84 -6.25
CA SER A 335 -30.55 -28.74 -6.77
C SER A 335 -30.63 -30.03 -5.94
N ILE A 336 -29.48 -30.62 -5.62
CA ILE A 336 -29.37 -31.83 -4.79
C ILE A 336 -29.93 -31.53 -3.39
N ILE A 337 -29.44 -30.48 -2.73
CA ILE A 337 -29.87 -30.10 -1.38
C ILE A 337 -31.38 -29.80 -1.33
N ASN A 338 -31.93 -29.13 -2.35
CA ASN A 338 -33.36 -28.84 -2.42
C ASN A 338 -34.21 -30.08 -2.70
N ALA A 339 -33.69 -31.04 -3.46
CA ALA A 339 -34.36 -32.31 -3.71
C ALA A 339 -34.36 -33.22 -2.47
N LEU A 340 -33.29 -33.21 -1.67
CA LEU A 340 -33.21 -33.95 -0.40
C LEU A 340 -34.23 -33.48 0.65
N LYS A 341 -34.68 -32.22 0.57
CA LYS A 341 -35.73 -31.67 1.46
C LYS A 341 -37.15 -32.13 1.10
N ARG A 342 -37.33 -32.88 -0.01
CA ARG A 342 -38.62 -33.42 -0.45
C ARG A 342 -38.91 -34.77 0.21
N ASP A 343 -40.10 -35.32 -0.02
CA ASP A 343 -40.59 -36.51 0.67
C ASP A 343 -39.71 -37.76 0.42
N TYR A 344 -39.36 -38.47 1.50
CA TYR A 344 -38.31 -39.51 1.58
C TYR A 344 -38.55 -40.73 0.68
N GLY A 345 -39.78 -40.93 0.21
CA GLY A 345 -40.17 -42.06 -0.64
C GLY A 345 -40.18 -41.78 -2.14
N THR A 346 -39.90 -40.55 -2.57
CA THR A 346 -39.98 -40.17 -3.99
C THR A 346 -38.76 -40.63 -4.78
N GLU A 347 -38.94 -40.91 -6.07
CA GLU A 347 -37.80 -41.25 -6.94
C GLU A 347 -36.79 -40.08 -7.02
N ALA A 348 -37.29 -38.85 -6.97
CA ALA A 348 -36.47 -37.64 -6.88
C ALA A 348 -35.57 -37.60 -5.63
N PHE A 349 -36.01 -38.17 -4.50
CA PHE A 349 -35.19 -38.27 -3.29
C PHE A 349 -34.04 -39.27 -3.48
N LYS A 350 -34.33 -40.43 -4.08
CA LYS A 350 -33.31 -41.46 -4.38
C LYS A 350 -32.29 -40.95 -5.39
N ASP A 351 -32.73 -40.23 -6.42
CA ASP A 351 -31.87 -39.57 -7.39
C ASP A 351 -30.95 -38.56 -6.69
N ALA A 352 -31.50 -37.71 -5.81
CA ALA A 352 -30.73 -36.75 -5.05
C ALA A 352 -29.70 -37.41 -4.12
N MET A 353 -30.02 -38.54 -3.48
CA MET A 353 -29.06 -39.29 -2.68
C MET A 353 -27.90 -39.85 -3.53
N ARG A 354 -28.18 -40.35 -4.75
CA ARG A 354 -27.14 -40.81 -5.69
C ARG A 354 -26.26 -39.66 -6.19
N ASP A 355 -26.87 -38.53 -6.51
CA ASP A 355 -26.16 -37.32 -6.92
C ASP A 355 -25.30 -36.76 -5.78
N ALA A 356 -25.80 -36.81 -4.53
CA ALA A 356 -25.07 -36.42 -3.34
C ALA A 356 -23.84 -37.30 -3.11
N GLU A 357 -23.97 -38.63 -3.21
CA GLU A 357 -22.82 -39.54 -3.12
C GLU A 357 -21.80 -39.23 -4.21
N SER A 358 -22.25 -39.08 -5.45
CA SER A 358 -21.39 -38.77 -6.60
C SER A 358 -20.64 -37.46 -6.41
N PHE A 359 -21.32 -36.44 -5.90
CA PHE A 359 -20.73 -35.15 -5.59
C PHE A 359 -19.70 -35.23 -4.46
N LEU A 360 -20.00 -35.96 -3.38
CA LEU A 360 -19.09 -36.13 -2.26
C LEU A 360 -17.81 -36.88 -2.65
N ARG A 361 -17.91 -37.80 -3.63
CA ARG A 361 -16.77 -38.54 -4.20
C ARG A 361 -15.94 -37.74 -5.20
N LEU A 362 -16.38 -36.55 -5.62
CA LEU A 362 -15.54 -35.72 -6.49
C LEU A 362 -14.18 -35.47 -5.82
N PRO A 363 -13.08 -35.46 -6.58
CA PRO A 363 -11.76 -35.16 -6.04
C PRO A 363 -11.76 -33.83 -5.28
N ASP A 364 -11.03 -33.79 -4.18
CA ASP A 364 -10.75 -32.53 -3.51
C ASP A 364 -9.76 -31.70 -4.35
N ARG A 365 -9.78 -30.39 -4.14
CA ARG A 365 -9.02 -29.39 -4.88
C ARG A 365 -7.53 -29.69 -4.80
N GLY A 366 -6.89 -29.84 -5.96
CA GLY A 366 -5.48 -30.20 -6.08
C GLY A 366 -5.21 -31.71 -6.09
N SER A 367 -6.23 -32.55 -5.85
CA SER A 367 -6.17 -34.00 -6.02
C SER A 367 -6.82 -34.44 -7.32
N ASN A 368 -6.31 -35.53 -7.90
CA ASN A 368 -7.00 -36.25 -8.99
C ASN A 368 -7.75 -37.49 -8.47
N GLU A 369 -7.52 -37.87 -7.21
CA GLU A 369 -8.13 -39.05 -6.61
C GLU A 369 -9.52 -38.72 -6.06
N PRO A 370 -10.52 -39.62 -6.25
CA PRO A 370 -11.83 -39.47 -5.64
C PRO A 370 -11.74 -39.31 -4.13
N ALA A 371 -12.53 -38.40 -3.57
CA ALA A 371 -12.59 -38.24 -2.12
C ALA A 371 -13.30 -39.44 -1.47
N GLU A 372 -12.82 -39.83 -0.28
CA GLU A 372 -13.52 -40.80 0.55
C GLU A 372 -14.82 -40.21 1.10
N LEU A 373 -15.86 -41.04 1.22
CA LEU A 373 -17.12 -40.60 1.81
C LEU A 373 -16.93 -40.36 3.31
N PRO A 374 -17.40 -39.22 3.85
CA PRO A 374 -17.38 -38.98 5.29
C PRO A 374 -18.14 -40.07 6.06
N GLU A 375 -17.68 -40.38 7.27
CA GLU A 375 -18.41 -41.30 8.15
C GLU A 375 -19.82 -40.76 8.45
N GLU A 376 -20.83 -41.64 8.44
CA GLU A 376 -22.23 -41.29 8.69
C GLU A 376 -22.84 -40.22 7.75
N TRP A 377 -22.25 -39.97 6.57
CA TRP A 377 -22.72 -38.92 5.65
C TRP A 377 -24.19 -39.06 5.20
N ASP A 378 -24.73 -40.28 5.20
CA ASP A 378 -26.09 -40.64 4.78
C ASP A 378 -27.02 -40.97 5.95
N LYS A 379 -26.59 -40.75 7.19
CA LYS A 379 -27.36 -41.06 8.42
C LYS A 379 -28.70 -40.34 8.50
N SER A 380 -28.75 -39.12 7.99
CA SER A 380 -29.98 -38.36 7.82
C SER A 380 -29.84 -37.36 6.68
N VAL A 381 -30.98 -36.82 6.21
CA VAL A 381 -30.99 -35.73 5.22
C VAL A 381 -30.19 -34.52 5.70
N TYR A 382 -30.22 -34.26 7.01
CA TYR A 382 -29.44 -33.18 7.60
C TYR A 382 -27.94 -33.44 7.46
N ASP A 383 -27.49 -34.66 7.77
CA ASP A 383 -26.09 -35.05 7.66
C ASP A 383 -25.62 -34.97 6.20
N THR A 384 -26.41 -35.49 5.26
CA THR A 384 -26.08 -35.41 3.83
C THR A 384 -25.96 -33.96 3.35
N ALA A 385 -26.93 -33.10 3.68
CA ALA A 385 -26.88 -31.68 3.32
C ALA A 385 -25.70 -30.95 4.00
N TYR A 386 -25.43 -31.27 5.27
CA TYR A 386 -24.29 -30.73 6.02
C TYR A 386 -22.96 -31.09 5.36
N HIS A 387 -22.79 -32.35 4.95
CA HIS A 387 -21.57 -32.79 4.28
C HIS A 387 -21.43 -32.19 2.87
N LEU A 388 -22.52 -32.02 2.12
CA LEU A 388 -22.47 -31.30 0.83
C LEU A 388 -21.99 -29.86 1.02
N ASP A 389 -22.56 -29.14 1.99
CA ASP A 389 -22.20 -27.76 2.31
C ASP A 389 -20.74 -27.63 2.78
N ARG A 390 -20.35 -28.48 3.73
CA ARG A 390 -19.02 -28.46 4.35
C ARG A 390 -17.90 -28.88 3.41
N ASN A 391 -18.18 -29.81 2.48
CA ASN A 391 -17.15 -30.32 1.56
C ASN A 391 -17.07 -29.56 0.23
N TRP A 392 -18.13 -28.85 -0.21
CA TRP A 392 -18.07 -28.09 -1.46
C TRP A 392 -16.87 -27.11 -1.54
N PRO A 393 -16.50 -26.38 -0.46
CA PRO A 393 -15.31 -25.52 -0.48
C PRO A 393 -14.00 -26.22 -0.82
N ASN A 394 -13.92 -27.52 -0.56
CA ASN A 394 -12.76 -28.34 -0.87
C ASN A 394 -12.82 -28.93 -2.28
N LYS A 395 -13.92 -28.76 -3.02
CA LYS A 395 -14.15 -29.43 -4.31
C LYS A 395 -14.15 -28.50 -5.50
N TYR A 396 -14.59 -27.25 -5.32
CA TYR A 396 -14.67 -26.32 -6.44
C TYR A 396 -13.29 -25.76 -6.86
N GLU A 397 -13.13 -25.57 -8.16
CA GLU A 397 -12.11 -24.68 -8.72
C GLU A 397 -12.72 -23.31 -9.00
N LEU A 398 -12.16 -22.28 -8.37
CA LEU A 398 -12.53 -20.89 -8.65
C LEU A 398 -11.97 -20.48 -10.00
N GLN A 399 -12.86 -20.11 -10.90
CA GLN A 399 -12.54 -19.43 -12.16
C GLN A 399 -12.67 -17.93 -11.92
N TYR A 400 -11.52 -17.27 -11.81
CA TYR A 400 -11.45 -15.83 -11.60
C TYR A 400 -11.23 -15.09 -12.92
N PRO A 401 -11.77 -13.86 -13.06
CA PRO A 401 -11.52 -13.03 -14.23
C PRO A 401 -10.03 -12.79 -14.45
N GLU A 402 -9.58 -12.92 -15.68
CA GLU A 402 -8.21 -12.66 -16.09
C GLU A 402 -8.05 -11.20 -16.61
N PRO A 403 -6.83 -10.65 -16.60
CA PRO A 403 -6.59 -9.35 -17.23
C PRO A 403 -6.95 -9.39 -18.72
N GLY A 404 -7.40 -8.25 -19.26
CA GLY A 404 -7.88 -8.15 -20.63
C GLY A 404 -9.34 -8.56 -20.84
N VAL A 405 -10.02 -9.16 -19.85
CA VAL A 405 -11.43 -9.61 -19.99
C VAL A 405 -12.39 -8.43 -19.92
N SER A 406 -12.21 -7.55 -18.94
CA SER A 406 -13.09 -6.39 -18.76
C SER A 406 -12.76 -5.21 -19.69
N PHE A 407 -11.49 -5.07 -20.07
CA PHE A 407 -10.97 -4.03 -20.95
C PHE A 407 -9.57 -4.44 -21.42
N SER A 408 -9.15 -3.94 -22.58
CA SER A 408 -7.80 -4.19 -23.10
C SER A 408 -6.73 -3.42 -22.31
N TYR A 409 -5.45 -3.78 -22.51
CA TYR A 409 -4.33 -3.01 -21.96
C TYR A 409 -4.36 -1.55 -22.43
N ASP A 410 -4.62 -1.32 -23.72
CA ASP A 410 -4.68 0.03 -24.29
C ASP A 410 -5.82 0.87 -23.72
N ASP A 411 -6.99 0.25 -23.48
CA ASP A 411 -8.10 0.92 -22.81
C ASP A 411 -7.78 1.25 -21.35
N TRP A 412 -7.10 0.34 -20.63
CA TRP A 412 -6.62 0.60 -19.27
C TRP A 412 -5.64 1.78 -19.25
N LYS A 413 -4.64 1.74 -20.13
CA LYS A 413 -3.60 2.77 -20.30
C LYS A 413 -4.20 4.15 -20.62
N LEU A 414 -5.25 4.20 -21.42
CA LEU A 414 -5.92 5.43 -21.83
C LEU A 414 -7.05 5.87 -20.88
N GLY A 415 -7.24 5.17 -19.76
CA GLY A 415 -8.29 5.50 -18.78
C GLY A 415 -9.71 5.16 -19.25
N ARG A 416 -9.87 4.45 -20.38
CA ARG A 416 -11.15 3.99 -20.94
C ARG A 416 -11.64 2.69 -20.31
N ASN A 417 -11.42 2.55 -19.01
CA ASN A 417 -11.81 1.38 -18.22
C ASN A 417 -13.13 1.60 -17.48
N THR A 418 -13.82 2.73 -17.66
CA THR A 418 -15.06 3.10 -16.95
C THR A 418 -16.36 2.65 -17.63
N ALA A 419 -16.29 2.00 -18.81
CA ALA A 419 -17.48 1.49 -19.49
C ALA A 419 -18.34 0.67 -18.51
N HIS A 420 -19.59 1.12 -18.36
CA HIS A 420 -20.50 0.70 -17.30
C HIS A 420 -20.79 -0.79 -17.39
N ILE A 421 -20.29 -1.56 -16.42
CA ILE A 421 -20.93 -2.84 -16.08
C ILE A 421 -22.10 -2.47 -15.17
N ARG A 422 -23.27 -2.23 -15.77
CA ARG A 422 -24.54 -2.14 -15.02
C ARG A 422 -24.92 -3.55 -14.59
N GLU A 423 -24.46 -3.97 -13.42
CA GLU A 423 -25.35 -4.36 -12.33
C GLU A 423 -24.56 -4.77 -11.09
N LYS A 424 -24.95 -4.14 -9.98
CA LYS A 424 -24.58 -4.52 -8.62
C LYS A 424 -25.37 -5.80 -8.33
N LYS A 425 -24.75 -6.97 -8.32
CA LYS A 425 -25.43 -8.20 -7.85
C LYS A 425 -25.83 -8.01 -6.39
N THR A 426 -27.12 -7.79 -6.15
CA THR A 426 -27.74 -8.00 -4.85
C THR A 426 -27.87 -9.51 -4.58
N TRP A 427 -27.90 -9.84 -3.29
CA TRP A 427 -27.91 -11.16 -2.65
C TRP A 427 -28.93 -12.17 -3.24
N PRO A 428 -28.76 -13.49 -2.98
CA PRO A 428 -29.32 -14.57 -3.77
C PRO A 428 -30.84 -14.65 -3.71
N GLY A 429 -31.47 -14.66 -4.88
CA GLY A 429 -32.91 -14.78 -5.09
C GLY A 429 -33.33 -14.59 -6.56
N ASP A 430 -32.54 -13.86 -7.35
CA ASP A 430 -32.92 -13.53 -8.73
C ASP A 430 -32.32 -14.51 -9.74
N ALA A 431 -33.22 -15.15 -10.51
CA ALA A 431 -32.87 -16.09 -11.57
C ALA A 431 -32.04 -15.41 -12.67
N ALA A 432 -31.00 -16.10 -13.12
CA ALA A 432 -30.09 -15.66 -14.16
C ALA A 432 -30.83 -15.34 -15.47
N THR A 433 -30.71 -14.11 -15.96
CA THR A 433 -31.02 -13.78 -17.35
C THR A 433 -29.69 -13.62 -18.10
N PRO A 434 -29.49 -14.26 -19.27
CA PRO A 434 -28.26 -14.10 -20.02
C PRO A 434 -28.13 -12.68 -20.59
N PRO A 435 -26.91 -12.15 -20.71
CA PRO A 435 -26.68 -10.78 -21.18
C PRO A 435 -27.07 -10.62 -22.65
N VAL A 436 -27.78 -9.54 -22.96
CA VAL A 436 -27.94 -9.04 -24.33
C VAL A 436 -26.82 -8.04 -24.58
N LEU A 437 -25.98 -8.32 -25.58
CA LEU A 437 -24.99 -7.38 -26.09
C LEU A 437 -25.71 -6.40 -27.01
N ASP A 438 -25.46 -5.10 -26.85
CA ASP A 438 -25.78 -4.15 -27.91
C ASP A 438 -24.88 -4.46 -29.11
N GLN A 439 -25.51 -4.78 -30.24
CA GLN A 439 -24.86 -4.76 -31.54
C GLN A 439 -24.60 -3.30 -31.97
N PRO A 440 -23.57 -3.06 -32.82
CA PRO A 440 -22.72 -1.86 -32.80
C PRO A 440 -23.40 -0.50 -32.95
#